data_AF-A0A4Y2LVA8-F1
#
_entry.id   AF-A0A4Y2LVA8-F1
#
_cell.length_a   1.000
_cell.length_b   1.000
_cell.length_c   1.000
_cell.angle_alpha   90.00
_cell.angle_beta   90.00
_cell.angle_gamma   90.00
#
_symmetry.space_group_name_H-M   'P 1'
#
loop_
_entity.id
_entity.type
_entity.pdbx_description
1 polymer ?
#
loop_
_entity_poly.entity_id
_entity_poly.type
_entity_poly.pdbx_seq_one_letter_code
_entity_poly.pdbx_strand_id
1 'polypeptide(L)'
;MSISAYADDILLFASSSAGLQNLLNETSSFLEQCNLNINCDKSFTISILADSKNKKTKVDSAFPFQVKNAPINSLKVNDSFKYLRLNFSAKGLLAANCSSALIDYLSKLKSARLNPNNDFGS
;
A
#
# COMPACT_ATOMS: atom_id res chain seq x y z
N MET A 1 17.95 -3.63 5.05
CA MET A 1 16.90 -3.82 4.02
C MET A 1 15.75 -4.53 4.69
N SER A 2 14.51 -4.16 4.36
CA SER A 2 13.30 -4.81 4.89
C SER A 2 12.48 -5.32 3.72
N ILE A 3 11.81 -6.45 3.92
CA ILE A 3 10.91 -7.09 2.95
C ILE A 3 9.66 -7.54 3.68
N SER A 4 8.50 -7.39 3.04
CA SER A 4 7.24 -7.96 3.50
C SER A 4 6.59 -8.67 2.32
N ALA A 5 6.00 -9.84 2.54
CA ALA A 5 5.36 -10.61 1.49
C ALA A 5 4.08 -11.25 2.02
N TYR A 6 3.08 -11.35 1.16
CA TYR A 6 1.84 -12.07 1.39
C TYR A 6 1.36 -12.70 0.09
N ALA A 7 1.35 -14.03 0.01
CA ALA A 7 1.11 -14.76 -1.22
C ALA A 7 2.03 -14.27 -2.36
N ASP A 8 1.48 -13.72 -3.44
CA ASP A 8 2.19 -13.18 -4.59
C ASP A 8 2.55 -11.69 -4.46
N ASP A 9 2.00 -10.98 -3.46
CA ASP A 9 2.31 -9.58 -3.21
C ASP A 9 3.60 -9.45 -2.38
N ILE A 10 4.64 -8.80 -2.95
CA ILE A 10 5.92 -8.53 -2.29
C ILE A 10 6.18 -7.02 -2.21
N LEU A 11 6.54 -6.54 -1.02
CA LEU A 11 6.96 -5.17 -0.76
C LEU A 11 8.48 -5.13 -0.52
N LEU A 12 9.18 -4.39 -1.37
CA LEU A 12 10.63 -4.19 -1.33
C LEU A 12 10.95 -2.78 -0.82
N PHE A 13 11.80 -2.69 0.21
CA PHE A 13 12.19 -1.40 0.79
C PHE A 13 13.70 -1.17 0.70
N ALA A 14 14.08 0.00 0.16
CA ALA A 14 15.45 0.46 0.12
C ALA A 14 15.54 1.95 0.47
N SER A 15 16.67 2.37 1.05
CA SER A 15 16.90 3.76 1.46
C SER A 15 17.46 4.66 0.35
N SER A 16 17.67 4.11 -0.86
CA SER A 16 18.18 4.82 -2.03
C SER A 16 17.64 4.22 -3.32
N SER A 17 17.54 5.04 -4.37
CA SER A 17 17.07 4.59 -5.68
C SER A 17 17.98 3.50 -6.29
N ALA A 18 19.30 3.68 -6.20
CA ALA A 18 20.25 2.65 -6.65
C ALA A 18 20.08 1.33 -5.88
N GLY A 19 19.84 1.42 -4.57
CA GLY A 19 19.57 0.25 -3.73
C GLY A 19 18.26 -0.47 -4.11
N LEU A 20 17.21 0.28 -4.45
CA LEU A 20 15.95 -0.30 -4.90
C LEU A 20 16.09 -0.99 -6.26
N GLN A 21 16.80 -0.38 -7.21
CA GLN A 21 17.05 -0.99 -8.51
C GLN A 21 17.87 -2.28 -8.40
N ASN A 22 18.91 -2.28 -7.57
CA ASN A 22 19.67 -3.50 -7.28
C ASN A 22 18.79 -4.58 -6.64
N LEU A 23 17.95 -4.20 -5.66
CA LEU A 23 17.03 -5.13 -5.01
C LEU A 23 16.00 -5.73 -5.98
N LEU A 24 15.51 -4.94 -6.94
CA LEU A 24 14.63 -5.42 -8.03
C LEU A 24 15.35 -6.43 -8.94
N ASN A 25 16.61 -6.16 -9.29
CA ASN A 25 17.39 -7.05 -10.14
C ASN A 25 17.66 -8.40 -9.45
N GLU A 26 18.07 -8.39 -8.19
CA GLU A 26 18.29 -9.59 -7.39
C GLU A 26 17.00 -10.39 -7.21
N THR A 27 15.90 -9.72 -6.86
CA THR A 27 14.59 -10.36 -6.69
C THR A 27 14.11 -10.98 -8.00
N SER A 28 14.25 -10.26 -9.13
CA SER A 28 13.90 -10.79 -10.44
C SER A 28 14.71 -12.02 -10.81
N SER A 29 16.03 -11.99 -10.55
CA SER A 29 16.93 -13.11 -10.87
C SER A 29 16.62 -14.34 -10.03
N PHE A 30 16.30 -14.15 -8.74
CA PHE A 30 15.88 -15.23 -7.86
C PHE A 30 14.53 -15.83 -8.29
N LEU A 31 13.54 -14.99 -8.61
CA LEU A 31 12.23 -15.47 -9.06
C LEU A 31 12.33 -16.28 -10.36
N GLU A 32 13.20 -15.89 -11.29
CA GLU A 32 13.46 -16.65 -12.52
C GLU A 32 13.96 -18.07 -12.25
N GLN A 33 14.82 -18.25 -11.24
CA GLN A 33 15.30 -19.58 -10.83
C GLN A 33 14.15 -20.47 -10.32
N CYS A 34 13.05 -19.87 -9.88
CA CYS A 34 11.82 -20.54 -9.48
C CYS A 34 10.76 -20.57 -10.59
N ASN A 35 11.10 -20.22 -11.84
CA ASN A 35 10.16 -20.08 -12.95
C ASN A 35 9.02 -19.05 -12.70
N LEU A 36 9.30 -18.05 -11.87
CA LEU A 36 8.39 -16.94 -11.56
C LEU A 36 8.89 -15.63 -12.19
N ASN A 37 7.95 -14.75 -12.55
CA ASN A 37 8.24 -13.46 -13.15
C ASN A 37 7.48 -12.35 -12.43
N ILE A 38 8.11 -11.18 -12.28
CA ILE A 38 7.45 -9.97 -11.78
C ILE A 38 6.50 -9.44 -12.86
N ASN A 39 5.22 -9.27 -12.52
CA ASN A 39 4.25 -8.64 -13.39
C ASN A 39 4.39 -7.11 -13.33
N CYS A 40 5.08 -6.51 -14.30
CA CYS A 40 5.35 -5.08 -14.32
C CYS A 40 4.07 -4.22 -14.43
N ASP A 41 3.01 -4.72 -15.06
CA ASP A 41 1.74 -3.98 -15.23
C ASP A 41 0.95 -3.84 -13.92
N LYS A 42 1.09 -4.83 -13.02
CA LYS A 42 0.48 -4.81 -11.69
C LYS A 42 1.40 -4.24 -10.61
N SER A 43 2.69 -4.12 -10.90
CA SER A 43 3.68 -3.62 -9.96
C SER A 43 3.80 -2.11 -10.02
N PHE A 44 4.25 -1.51 -8.93
CA PHE A 44 4.52 -0.08 -8.88
C PHE A 44 5.66 0.24 -7.91
N THR A 45 6.22 1.44 -8.05
CA THR A 45 7.24 1.98 -7.14
C THR A 45 6.81 3.32 -6.57
N ILE A 46 7.26 3.62 -5.36
CA ILE A 46 7.10 4.93 -4.72
C ILE A 46 8.47 5.35 -4.21
N SER A 47 8.97 6.50 -4.65
CA SER A 47 10.21 7.10 -4.13
C SER A 47 9.89 8.32 -3.30
N ILE A 48 10.14 8.25 -2.00
CA ILE A 48 9.91 9.36 -1.06
C ILE A 48 11.26 9.99 -0.74
N LEU A 49 11.45 11.24 -1.17
CA LEU A 49 12.65 12.01 -0.88
C LEU A 49 12.36 13.08 0.16
N ALA A 50 13.30 13.30 1.08
CA ALA A 50 13.25 14.44 1.98
C ALA A 50 13.67 15.71 1.24
N ASP A 51 12.84 16.76 1.32
CA ASP A 51 13.20 18.13 1.00
C ASP A 51 13.56 18.84 2.30
N SER A 52 14.85 18.74 2.67
CA SER A 52 15.39 19.32 3.89
C SER A 52 15.31 20.86 3.91
N LYS A 53 15.29 21.52 2.76
CA LYS A 53 15.17 22.98 2.67
C LYS A 53 13.77 23.45 3.04
N ASN A 54 12.74 22.73 2.60
CA ASN A 54 11.34 23.10 2.85
C ASN A 54 10.69 22.32 4.00
N LYS A 55 11.44 21.47 4.72
CA LYS A 55 10.94 20.55 5.77
C LYS A 55 9.74 19.71 5.29
N LYS A 56 9.76 19.29 4.03
CA LYS A 56 8.68 18.53 3.39
C LYS A 56 9.24 17.22 2.83
N THR A 57 8.36 16.28 2.52
CA THR A 57 8.71 15.12 1.69
C THR A 57 8.13 15.32 0.30
N LYS A 58 8.87 14.90 -0.71
CA LYS A 58 8.43 14.89 -2.11
C LYS A 58 8.38 13.45 -2.60
N VAL A 59 7.41 13.13 -3.44
CA VAL A 59 7.43 11.90 -4.21
C VAL A 59 8.15 12.18 -5.51
N ASP A 60 9.22 11.44 -5.78
CA ASP A 60 9.97 11.54 -7.01
C ASP A 60 9.46 10.50 -8.01
N SER A 61 8.88 10.98 -9.09
CA SER A 61 8.42 10.15 -10.21
C SER A 61 9.37 10.23 -11.42
N ALA A 62 10.47 10.98 -11.33
CA ALA A 62 11.36 11.24 -12.45
C ALA A 62 12.34 10.08 -12.74
N PHE A 63 12.59 9.21 -11.76
CA PHE A 63 13.45 8.03 -11.92
C PHE A 63 12.60 6.79 -12.21
N PRO A 64 12.57 6.28 -13.46
CA PRO A 64 11.88 5.04 -13.77
C PRO A 64 12.71 3.84 -13.28
N PHE A 65 12.11 3.03 -12.40
CA PHE A 65 12.66 1.71 -12.07
C PHE A 65 12.29 0.70 -13.14
N GLN A 66 13.11 -0.31 -13.30
CA GLN A 66 12.92 -1.32 -14.35
C GLN A 66 13.14 -2.73 -13.82
N VAL A 67 12.49 -3.71 -14.43
CA VAL A 67 12.77 -5.14 -14.26
C VAL A 67 12.99 -5.73 -15.64
N LYS A 68 14.15 -6.36 -15.87
CA LYS A 68 14.53 -6.93 -17.18
C LYS A 68 14.32 -5.95 -18.35
N ASN A 69 14.72 -4.69 -18.16
CA ASN A 69 14.53 -3.57 -19.10
C ASN A 69 13.07 -3.14 -19.36
N ALA A 70 12.08 -3.71 -18.66
CA ALA A 70 10.70 -3.25 -18.68
C ALA A 70 10.49 -2.21 -17.57
N PRO A 71 9.96 -1.01 -17.86
CA PRO A 71 9.68 -0.01 -16.84
C PRO A 71 8.54 -0.44 -15.91
N ILE A 72 8.69 -0.12 -14.63
CA ILE A 72 7.63 -0.25 -13.62
C ILE A 72 6.96 1.10 -13.43
N ASN A 73 5.65 1.09 -13.21
CA ASN A 73 4.89 2.31 -12.94
C ASN A 73 5.36 3.01 -11.66
N SER A 74 5.71 4.29 -11.75
CA SER A 74 6.07 5.12 -10.59
C SER A 74 4.86 5.95 -10.13
N LEU A 75 4.39 5.70 -8.91
CA LEU A 75 3.27 6.43 -8.34
C LEU A 75 3.63 7.89 -8.03
N LYS A 76 2.64 8.76 -8.18
CA LYS A 76 2.68 10.19 -7.86
C LYS A 76 2.12 10.45 -6.47
N VAL A 77 2.29 11.68 -5.98
CA VAL A 77 1.83 12.12 -4.64
C VAL A 77 0.33 11.86 -4.38
N ASN A 78 -0.50 12.00 -5.41
CA ASN A 78 -1.95 11.87 -5.29
C ASN A 78 -2.47 10.47 -5.65
N ASP A 79 -1.58 9.56 -6.03
CA ASP A 79 -1.98 8.20 -6.37
C ASP A 79 -2.23 7.40 -5.10
N SER A 80 -3.21 6.50 -5.19
CA SER A 80 -3.54 5.55 -4.15
C SER A 80 -3.36 4.13 -4.65
N PHE A 81 -2.95 3.22 -3.79
CA PHE A 81 -2.81 1.81 -4.09
C PHE A 81 -3.45 0.97 -2.98
N LYS A 82 -3.78 -0.28 -3.30
CA LYS A 82 -4.36 -1.23 -2.35
C LYS A 82 -3.32 -2.27 -1.99
N TYR A 83 -3.19 -2.55 -0.69
CA TYR A 83 -2.37 -3.65 -0.18
C TYR A 83 -3.14 -4.32 0.96
N LEU A 84 -3.34 -5.63 0.89
CA LEU A 84 -4.12 -6.41 1.88
C LEU A 84 -5.52 -5.81 2.16
N ARG A 85 -6.22 -5.37 1.11
CA ARG A 85 -7.55 -4.71 1.16
C ARG A 85 -7.58 -3.32 1.80
N LEU A 86 -6.45 -2.81 2.27
CA LEU A 86 -6.31 -1.46 2.78
C LEU A 86 -5.84 -0.52 1.67
N ASN A 87 -6.36 0.71 1.66
CA ASN A 87 -5.93 1.72 0.70
C ASN A 87 -4.82 2.57 1.32
N PHE A 88 -3.78 2.81 0.56
CA PHE A 88 -2.62 3.61 0.94
C PHE A 88 -2.38 4.69 -0.10
N SER A 89 -1.68 5.74 0.31
CA SER A 89 -1.06 6.73 -0.56
C SER A 89 0.39 6.90 -0.15
N ALA A 90 1.15 7.72 -0.87
CA ALA A 90 2.49 8.13 -0.43
C ALA A 90 2.53 8.78 0.96
N LYS A 91 1.38 9.22 1.49
CA LYS A 91 1.23 9.81 2.84
C LYS A 91 0.93 8.77 3.92
N GLY A 92 0.72 7.50 3.55
CA GLY A 92 0.34 6.42 4.45
C GLY A 92 -1.08 5.90 4.23
N LEU A 93 -1.64 5.26 5.26
CA LEU A 93 -2.97 4.65 5.22
C LEU A 93 -4.04 5.69 4.91
N LEU A 94 -4.78 5.49 3.82
CA LEU A 94 -6.00 6.24 3.53
C LEU A 94 -7.11 5.64 4.38
N ALA A 95 -7.27 6.15 5.61
CA ALA A 95 -8.45 5.84 6.40
C ALA A 95 -9.69 6.24 5.58
N ALA A 96 -10.60 5.30 5.37
CA ALA A 96 -11.93 5.66 4.94
C ALA A 96 -12.47 6.68 5.96
N ASN A 97 -13.07 7.77 5.50
CA ASN A 97 -13.78 8.68 6.39
C ASN A 97 -15.03 7.94 6.90
N CYS A 98 -14.82 7.05 7.86
CA CYS A 98 -15.86 6.21 8.42
C CYS A 98 -16.86 7.03 9.22
N SER A 99 -16.61 8.32 9.45
CA SER A 99 -17.45 9.20 10.26
C SER A 99 -18.92 9.12 9.86
N SER A 100 -19.23 9.13 8.56
CA SER A 100 -20.62 9.00 8.09
C SER A 100 -21.22 7.62 8.39
N ALA A 101 -20.51 6.54 8.06
CA ALA A 101 -20.95 5.18 8.36
C ALA A 101 -21.08 4.91 9.87
N LEU A 102 -20.20 5.50 10.68
CA LEU A 102 -20.18 5.39 12.13
C LEU A 102 -21.32 6.21 12.74
N ILE A 103 -21.58 7.42 12.22
CA ILE A 103 -22.77 8.22 12.57
C ILE A 103 -24.06 7.47 12.20
N ASP A 104 -24.10 6.82 11.04
CA ASP A 104 -25.25 6.02 10.60
C ASP A 104 -25.45 4.76 11.47
N TYR A 105 -24.38 4.08 11.88
CA TYR A 105 -24.49 2.96 12.81
C TYR A 105 -24.88 3.42 14.21
N LEU A 106 -24.35 4.55 14.68
CA LEU A 106 -24.74 5.15 15.96
C LEU A 106 -26.19 5.62 15.96
N SER A 107 -26.68 6.20 14.86
CA SER A 107 -28.06 6.63 14.73
C SER A 107 -29.00 5.43 14.71
N LYS A 108 -28.65 4.36 13.98
CA LYS A 108 -29.36 3.08 14.00
C LYS A 108 -29.41 2.47 15.40
N LEU A 109 -28.27 2.41 16.11
CA LEU A 109 -28.21 1.90 17.49
C LEU A 109 -29.04 2.75 18.46
N LYS A 110 -29.02 4.08 18.35
CA LYS A 110 -29.85 4.97 19.18
C LYS A 110 -31.35 4.82 18.88
N SER A 111 -31.70 4.56 17.62
CA SER A 111 -33.09 4.38 17.18
C SER A 111 -33.63 2.98 17.43
N ALA A 112 -32.75 2.00 17.60
CA ALA A 112 -33.12 0.63 17.93
C ALA A 112 -33.71 0.60 19.34
N ARG A 113 -34.99 0.22 19.45
CA ARG A 113 -35.58 -0.09 20.76
C ARG A 113 -34.89 -1.35 21.29
N LEU A 114 -34.22 -1.22 22.43
CA LEU A 114 -33.79 -2.39 23.20
C LEU A 114 -35.05 -3.12 23.66
N ASN A 115 -35.36 -4.26 23.04
CA ASN A 115 -36.43 -5.13 23.52
C ASN A 115 -36.01 -5.70 24.89
N PRO A 116 -36.76 -5.45 25.98
CA PRO A 116 -36.42 -5.99 27.30
C PRO A 116 -36.68 -7.49 27.46
N ASN A 117 -37.22 -8.14 26.43
CA ASN A 117 -37.81 -9.48 26.57
C ASN A 117 -36.84 -10.55 26.04
N ASN A 118 -35.80 -10.86 26.81
CA ASN A 118 -35.32 -12.24 26.90
C ASN A 118 -35.66 -12.72 28.30
N ASP A 119 -36.93 -13.08 28.44
CA ASP A 119 -37.49 -13.84 29.54
C ASP A 119 -36.79 -15.21 29.53
N PHE A 120 -35.76 -15.40 30.36
CA PHE A 120 -35.22 -16.74 30.64
C PHE A 120 -36.19 -17.43 31.61
N GLY A 121 -37.34 -17.82 31.08
CA GLY A 121 -38.25 -18.77 31.71
C GLY A 121 -38.03 -20.15 31.11
N SER A 122 -37.34 -21.02 31.84
CA SER A 122 -37.54 -22.49 31.96
C SER A 122 -36.53 -23.03 32.97
#